data_AF-A0A9R1MEY9-F1
#
_entry.id   AF-A0A9R1MEY9-F1
#
_cell.length_a   1.000
_cell.length_b   1.000
_cell.length_c   1.000
_cell.angle_alpha   90.00
_cell.angle_beta   90.00
_cell.angle_gamma   90.00
#
_symmetry.space_group_name_H-M   'P 1'
#
loop_
_entity.id
_entity.type
_entity.pdbx_description
1 polymer ?
#
loop_
_entity_poly.entity_id
_entity_poly.type
_entity_poly.pdbx_seq_one_letter_code
_entity_poly.pdbx_strand_id
1 'polypeptide(L)'
;MDGFSFYVVDVEEKTLVVMDPAETSIHDDEMSVKHEGNVTQVLKMPRTVLRNHFADWDVPELGWSIIYAYNMNEPCNIEDSWIYLGHYWSTYNGLYLERQLGEYELAYLKKQFEYEVISMNGNKGELPSFMIEEVLF
;
A
#
# COMPACT_ATOMS: atom_id res chain seq x y z
N MET A 1 -15.76 -8.70 -5.56
CA MET A 1 -15.38 -7.40 -4.98
C MET A 1 -13.91 -7.50 -4.75
N ASP A 2 -13.10 -6.66 -5.37
CA ASP A 2 -11.66 -6.81 -5.33
C ASP A 2 -11.12 -6.17 -4.04
N GLY A 3 -10.21 -6.86 -3.36
CA GLY A 3 -9.56 -6.36 -2.16
C GLY A 3 -8.50 -5.31 -2.48
N PHE A 4 -7.92 -4.77 -1.43
CA PHE A 4 -6.79 -3.86 -1.53
C PHE A 4 -5.47 -4.64 -1.58
N SER A 5 -4.53 -4.17 -2.39
CA SER A 5 -3.18 -4.73 -2.48
C SER A 5 -2.16 -3.59 -2.42
N PHE A 6 -0.95 -3.90 -1.95
CA PHE A 6 0.13 -2.96 -1.76
C PHE A 6 1.27 -3.23 -2.74
N TYR A 7 1.74 -2.20 -3.42
CA TYR A 7 2.78 -2.29 -4.45
C TYR A 7 3.95 -1.39 -4.06
N VAL A 8 5.14 -1.96 -3.90
CA VAL A 8 6.35 -1.22 -3.55
C VAL A 8 7.32 -1.26 -4.72
N VAL A 9 7.64 -0.09 -5.27
CA VAL A 9 8.59 0.07 -6.37
C VAL A 9 9.93 0.52 -5.80
N ASP A 10 10.93 -0.33 -5.94
CA ASP A 10 12.33 0.02 -5.72
C ASP A 10 13.00 0.26 -7.07
N VAL A 11 13.28 1.53 -7.38
CA VAL A 11 13.88 1.94 -8.64
C VAL A 11 15.37 1.58 -8.70
N GLU A 12 16.06 1.62 -7.56
CA GLU A 12 17.50 1.37 -7.48
C GLU A 12 17.78 -0.12 -7.71
N GLU A 13 17.02 -0.99 -7.03
CA GLU A 13 17.12 -2.46 -7.15
C GLU A 13 16.28 -3.02 -8.32
N LYS A 14 15.56 -2.16 -9.06
CA LYS A 14 14.66 -2.54 -10.17
C LYS A 14 13.69 -3.65 -9.77
N THR A 15 13.09 -3.51 -8.60
CA THR A 15 12.21 -4.53 -8.03
C THR A 15 10.83 -3.95 -7.77
N LEU A 16 9.80 -4.71 -8.12
CA LEU A 16 8.42 -4.45 -7.70
C LEU A 16 7.97 -5.57 -6.77
N VAL A 17 7.67 -5.22 -5.53
CA VAL A 17 7.08 -6.15 -4.56
C VAL A 17 5.57 -5.96 -4.54
N VAL A 18 4.85 -7.06 -4.70
CA VAL A 18 3.39 -7.13 -4.66
C VAL A 18 2.98 -7.86 -3.38
N MET A 19 2.20 -7.18 -2.54
CA MET A 19 1.65 -7.72 -1.30
C MET A 19 0.12 -7.67 -1.38
N ASP A 20 -0.53 -8.83 -1.43
CA ASP A 20 -1.99 -8.94 -1.35
C ASP A 20 -2.37 -9.67 -0.05
N PRO A 21 -2.97 -8.98 0.94
CA PRO A 21 -3.30 -9.56 2.23
C PRO A 21 -4.39 -10.63 2.17
N ALA A 22 -5.25 -10.61 1.14
CA ALA A 22 -6.32 -11.59 0.97
C ALA A 22 -5.80 -12.86 0.26
N GLU A 23 -4.81 -12.71 -0.64
CA GLU A 23 -4.27 -13.83 -1.43
C GLU A 23 -2.89 -14.30 -0.96
N THR A 24 -2.44 -13.89 0.22
CA THR A 24 -1.07 -14.18 0.69
C THR A 24 -0.76 -15.69 0.83
N SER A 25 -1.78 -16.55 0.87
CA SER A 25 -1.60 -18.02 0.90
C SER A 25 -1.50 -18.67 -0.49
N ILE A 26 -1.73 -17.92 -1.56
CA ILE A 26 -1.74 -18.42 -2.93
C ILE A 26 -0.31 -18.39 -3.50
N HIS A 27 0.06 -19.44 -4.23
CA HIS A 27 1.37 -19.55 -4.89
C HIS A 27 1.53 -18.55 -6.04
N ASP A 28 2.78 -18.24 -6.38
CA ASP A 28 3.19 -17.18 -7.33
C ASP A 28 2.40 -17.15 -8.65
N ASP A 29 2.05 -18.30 -9.23
CA ASP A 29 1.41 -18.36 -10.54
C ASP A 29 0.05 -17.66 -10.59
N GLU A 30 -0.84 -17.93 -9.61
CA GLU A 30 -2.18 -17.32 -9.57
C GLU A 30 -2.11 -15.85 -9.16
N MET A 31 -1.21 -15.51 -8.22
CA MET A 31 -0.96 -14.13 -7.82
C MET A 31 -0.45 -13.31 -9.01
N SER A 32 0.42 -13.91 -9.84
CA SER A 32 0.95 -13.24 -11.03
C SER A 32 -0.14 -12.90 -12.04
N VAL A 33 -1.06 -13.83 -12.31
CA VAL A 33 -2.18 -13.62 -13.24
C VAL A 33 -3.13 -12.54 -12.72
N LYS A 34 -3.45 -12.56 -11.42
CA LYS A 34 -4.33 -11.54 -10.80
C LYS A 34 -3.75 -10.13 -10.95
N HIS A 35 -2.43 -9.98 -10.77
CA HIS A 35 -1.78 -8.68 -10.67
C HIS A 35 -1.10 -8.20 -11.95
N GLU A 36 -1.02 -9.00 -13.02
CA GLU A 36 -0.31 -8.68 -14.27
C GLU A 36 -0.65 -7.28 -14.83
N GLY A 37 -1.95 -6.97 -14.91
CA GLY A 37 -2.43 -5.68 -15.39
C GLY A 37 -1.98 -4.51 -14.51
N ASN A 38 -2.06 -4.67 -13.18
CA ASN A 38 -1.69 -3.65 -12.22
C ASN A 38 -0.17 -3.45 -12.17
N VAL A 39 0.61 -4.53 -12.19
CA VAL A 39 2.08 -4.48 -12.26
C VAL A 39 2.52 -3.69 -13.49
N THR A 40 1.94 -3.97 -14.65
CA THR A 40 2.23 -3.24 -15.89
C THR A 40 1.97 -1.75 -15.75
N GLN A 41 0.85 -1.37 -15.11
CA GLN A 41 0.52 0.03 -14.87
C GLN A 41 1.45 0.69 -13.84
N VAL A 42 1.71 0.02 -12.73
CA VAL A 42 2.55 0.50 -11.63
C VAL A 42 4.00 0.71 -12.08
N LEU A 43 4.55 -0.10 -12.98
CA LEU A 43 5.89 0.15 -13.53
C LEU A 43 5.92 1.26 -14.59
N LYS A 44 4.80 1.50 -15.28
CA LYS A 44 4.70 2.53 -16.33
C LYS A 44 4.48 3.94 -15.79
N MET A 45 3.70 4.10 -14.72
CA MET A 45 3.36 5.41 -14.18
C MET A 45 4.58 6.18 -13.62
N PRO A 46 5.45 5.60 -12.77
CA PRO A 46 6.63 6.28 -12.24
C PRO A 46 7.54 6.77 -13.36
N ARG A 47 7.72 6.00 -14.44
CA ARG A 47 8.49 6.44 -15.61
C ARG A 47 7.94 7.73 -16.21
N THR A 48 6.63 7.76 -16.42
CA THR A 48 5.96 8.93 -16.99
C THR A 48 6.10 10.14 -16.08
N VAL A 49 5.81 9.96 -14.78
CA VAL A 49 5.81 11.05 -13.80
C VAL A 49 7.23 11.54 -13.52
N LEU A 50 8.14 10.63 -13.14
CA LEU A 50 9.49 10.98 -12.73
C LEU A 50 10.29 11.57 -13.88
N ARG A 51 10.21 11.03 -15.11
CA ARG A 51 10.90 11.60 -16.27
C ARG A 51 10.42 13.02 -16.60
N ASN A 52 9.14 13.32 -16.38
CA ASN A 52 8.58 14.64 -16.66
C ASN A 52 8.98 15.69 -15.60
N HIS A 53 9.29 15.26 -14.37
CA HIS A 53 9.57 16.17 -13.25
C HIS A 53 11.05 16.20 -12.83
N PHE A 54 11.82 15.15 -13.13
CA PHE A 54 13.21 14.97 -12.71
C PHE A 54 14.03 14.45 -13.89
N ALA A 55 14.70 15.36 -14.60
CA ALA A 55 15.43 15.04 -15.84
C ALA A 55 16.55 14.00 -15.66
N ASP A 56 17.12 13.91 -14.45
CA ASP A 56 18.23 13.01 -14.12
C ASP A 56 17.78 11.64 -13.59
N TRP A 57 16.48 11.44 -13.41
CA TRP A 57 15.93 10.16 -12.95
C TRP A 57 15.62 9.26 -14.14
N ASP A 58 16.49 8.28 -14.38
CA ASP A 58 16.27 7.24 -15.37
C ASP A 58 15.59 6.02 -14.72
N VAL A 59 14.34 5.76 -15.12
CA VAL A 59 13.59 4.59 -14.68
C VAL A 59 13.55 3.61 -15.85
N PRO A 60 14.33 2.52 -15.80
CA PRO A 60 14.57 1.66 -16.97
C PRO A 60 13.31 0.94 -17.41
N GLU A 61 13.18 0.68 -18.72
CA GLU A 61 12.00 0.01 -19.29
C GLU A 61 11.93 -1.49 -18.97
N LEU A 62 13.09 -2.12 -18.90
CA LEU A 62 13.27 -3.56 -18.82
C LEU A 62 14.16 -3.93 -17.63
N GLY A 63 14.22 -5.24 -17.33
CA GLY A 63 15.06 -5.78 -16.27
C GLY A 63 14.49 -5.60 -14.88
N TRP A 64 13.16 -5.51 -14.76
CA TRP A 64 12.47 -5.48 -13.48
C TRP A 64 12.26 -6.90 -12.95
N SER A 65 12.54 -7.09 -11.67
CA SER A 65 12.14 -8.30 -10.93
C SER A 65 10.79 -8.05 -10.25
N ILE A 66 9.85 -8.97 -10.41
CA ILE A 66 8.55 -8.89 -9.72
C ILE A 66 8.56 -9.95 -8.63
N ILE A 67 8.34 -9.53 -7.39
CA ILE A 67 8.30 -10.38 -6.22
C ILE A 67 6.87 -10.41 -5.70
N TYR A 68 6.30 -11.60 -5.66
CA TYR A 68 4.98 -11.85 -5.08
C TYR A 68 5.17 -12.30 -3.63
N ALA A 69 4.79 -11.45 -2.68
CA ALA A 69 5.04 -11.70 -1.26
C ALA A 69 3.97 -12.62 -0.68
N TYR A 70 4.31 -13.90 -0.56
CA TYR A 70 3.47 -14.94 0.01
C TYR A 70 3.74 -15.15 1.51
N ASN A 71 2.76 -15.69 2.23
CA ASN A 71 2.79 -16.01 3.67
C ASN A 71 3.23 -14.84 4.58
N MET A 72 2.85 -13.61 4.21
CA MET A 72 3.17 -12.41 4.98
C MET A 72 2.27 -12.27 6.23
N ASN A 73 1.07 -12.86 6.17
CA ASN A 73 0.08 -12.95 7.24
C ASN A 73 -0.85 -14.15 6.99
N GLU A 74 -1.74 -14.45 7.94
CA GLU A 74 -2.91 -15.28 7.67
C GLU A 74 -3.84 -14.56 6.68
N PRO A 75 -4.35 -15.24 5.63
CA PRO A 75 -5.24 -14.62 4.65
C PRO A 75 -6.40 -13.88 5.31
N CYS A 76 -6.57 -12.62 4.95
CA CYS A 76 -7.62 -11.80 5.53
C CYS A 76 -8.92 -11.85 4.72
N ASN A 77 -10.02 -11.41 5.34
CA ASN A 77 -11.23 -11.08 4.58
C ASN A 77 -10.95 -9.91 3.65
N ILE A 78 -11.52 -9.96 2.44
CA ILE A 78 -11.39 -8.89 1.43
C ILE A 78 -11.79 -7.52 2.00
N GLU A 79 -12.80 -7.47 2.87
CA GLU A 79 -13.32 -6.25 3.49
C GLU A 79 -12.35 -5.59 4.48
N ASP A 80 -11.44 -6.38 5.06
CA ASP A 80 -10.44 -5.90 6.03
C ASP A 80 -9.07 -5.66 5.38
N SER A 81 -8.90 -5.98 4.10
CA SER A 81 -7.62 -5.87 3.37
C SER A 81 -6.98 -4.48 3.45
N TRP A 82 -7.78 -3.41 3.49
CA TRP A 82 -7.26 -2.03 3.64
C TRP A 82 -6.57 -1.78 4.99
N ILE A 83 -6.96 -2.48 6.06
CA ILE A 83 -6.32 -2.35 7.38
C ILE A 83 -4.93 -2.95 7.32
N TYR A 84 -4.78 -4.08 6.62
CA TYR A 84 -3.49 -4.72 6.38
C TYR A 84 -2.56 -3.84 5.55
N LEU A 85 -3.08 -3.06 4.59
CA LEU A 85 -2.26 -2.08 3.88
C LEU A 85 -1.64 -1.04 4.83
N GLY A 86 -2.40 -0.53 5.80
CA GLY A 86 -1.87 0.40 6.79
C GLY A 86 -0.81 -0.24 7.70
N HIS A 87 -0.97 -1.53 8.04
CA HIS A 87 0.06 -2.31 8.71
C HIS A 87 1.32 -2.46 7.86
N TYR A 88 1.18 -2.81 6.57
CA TYR A 88 2.31 -2.98 5.67
C TYR A 88 3.08 -1.67 5.49
N TRP A 89 2.37 -0.56 5.26
CA TRP A 89 2.97 0.76 5.12
C TRP A 89 3.83 1.13 6.34
N SER A 90 3.37 0.78 7.54
CA SER A 90 4.05 1.16 8.79
C SER A 90 5.17 0.20 9.22
N THR A 91 5.24 -1.01 8.66
CA THR A 91 6.15 -2.07 9.15
C THR A 91 6.98 -2.74 8.07
N TYR A 92 6.76 -2.44 6.80
CA TYR A 92 7.58 -2.94 5.71
C TYR A 92 8.87 -2.13 5.60
N ASN A 93 10.02 -2.80 5.75
CA ASN A 93 11.33 -2.15 5.75
C ASN A 93 12.09 -2.28 4.42
N GLY A 94 11.43 -2.74 3.36
CA GLY A 94 12.06 -3.02 2.06
C GLY A 94 12.40 -4.49 1.83
N LEU A 95 12.45 -5.32 2.89
CA LEU A 95 12.77 -6.75 2.79
C LEU A 95 11.67 -7.64 3.38
N TYR A 96 11.12 -7.26 4.52
CA TYR A 96 10.09 -8.03 5.23
C TYR A 96 9.20 -7.11 6.08
N LEU A 97 8.10 -7.65 6.59
CA LEU A 97 7.31 -6.99 7.62
C LEU A 97 7.95 -7.23 8.98
N GLU A 98 8.32 -6.17 9.70
CA GLU A 98 8.99 -6.28 11.00
C GLU A 98 8.19 -7.04 12.05
N ARG A 99 6.86 -7.08 11.91
CA ARG A 99 5.97 -7.89 12.74
C ARG A 99 4.76 -8.36 11.93
N GLN A 100 4.22 -9.51 12.30
CA GLN A 100 2.92 -9.98 11.82
C GLN A 100 1.78 -9.36 12.63
N LEU A 101 0.60 -9.33 12.04
CA LEU A 101 -0.58 -8.76 12.66
C LEU A 101 -1.40 -9.86 13.36
N GLY A 102 -1.59 -9.75 14.68
CA GLY A 102 -2.52 -10.61 15.43
C GLY A 102 -3.98 -10.14 15.34
N GLU A 103 -4.93 -11.03 15.67
CA GLU A 103 -6.37 -10.72 15.65
C GLU A 103 -6.74 -9.50 16.52
N TYR A 104 -6.20 -9.43 17.74
CA TYR A 104 -6.45 -8.29 18.65
C TYR A 104 -5.85 -6.99 18.12
N GLU A 105 -4.73 -7.07 17.40
CA GLU A 105 -4.06 -5.92 16.81
C GLU A 105 -4.81 -5.39 15.60
N LEU A 106 -5.45 -6.26 14.82
CA LEU A 106 -6.33 -5.86 13.71
C LEU A 106 -7.48 -4.99 14.19
N ALA A 107 -8.19 -5.44 15.23
CA ALA A 107 -9.29 -4.68 15.82
C ALA A 107 -8.82 -3.35 16.42
N TYR A 108 -7.62 -3.33 17.00
CA TYR A 108 -7.00 -2.11 17.51
C TYR A 108 -6.63 -1.13 16.38
N LEU A 109 -5.97 -1.60 15.31
CA LEU A 109 -5.59 -0.79 14.15
C LEU A 109 -6.80 -0.18 13.47
N LYS A 110 -7.90 -0.94 13.33
CA LYS A 110 -9.16 -0.41 12.79
C LYS A 110 -9.63 0.82 13.56
N LYS A 111 -9.69 0.69 14.90
CA LYS A 111 -10.08 1.80 15.79
C LYS A 111 -9.07 2.94 15.76
N GLN A 112 -7.78 2.63 15.63
CA GLN A 112 -6.74 3.64 15.51
C GLN A 112 -6.91 4.45 14.22
N PHE A 113 -7.14 3.81 13.07
CA PHE A 113 -7.40 4.51 11.81
C PHE A 113 -8.68 5.34 11.87
N GLU A 114 -9.77 4.81 12.43
CA GLU A 114 -11.00 5.58 12.67
C GLU A 114 -10.72 6.83 13.53
N TYR A 115 -9.96 6.66 14.62
CA TYR A 115 -9.57 7.77 15.49
C TYR A 115 -8.70 8.81 14.78
N GLU A 116 -7.68 8.40 14.03
CA GLU A 116 -6.80 9.31 13.29
C GLU A 116 -7.57 10.13 12.24
N VAL A 117 -8.53 9.51 11.56
CA VAL A 117 -9.43 10.19 10.61
C VAL A 117 -10.32 11.20 11.33
N ILE A 118 -11.01 10.80 12.41
CA ILE A 118 -11.94 11.67 13.16
C ILE A 118 -11.20 12.83 13.83
N SER A 119 -10.05 12.56 14.44
CA SER A 119 -9.22 13.58 15.09
C SER A 119 -8.51 14.48 14.08
N MET A 120 -8.55 14.15 12.78
CA MET A 120 -7.79 14.80 11.73
C MET A 120 -6.30 14.93 12.10
N ASN A 121 -5.78 13.90 12.80
CA ASN A 121 -4.44 13.97 13.37
C ASN A 121 -3.39 14.11 12.25
N GLY A 122 -2.50 15.10 12.38
CA GLY A 122 -1.51 15.43 11.35
C GLY A 122 -2.06 16.22 10.16
N ASN A 123 -3.38 16.48 10.08
CA ASN A 123 -3.93 17.38 9.08
C ASN A 123 -3.58 18.83 9.44
N LYS A 124 -2.66 19.41 8.65
CA LYS A 124 -2.25 20.83 8.75
C LYS A 124 -3.00 21.72 7.75
N GLY A 125 -3.97 21.16 7.02
CA GLY A 125 -4.82 21.92 6.14
C GLY A 125 -5.64 22.92 6.93
N GLU A 126 -5.73 24.15 6.42
CA GLU A 126 -6.67 25.12 6.97
C GLU A 126 -8.08 24.54 6.84
N LEU A 127 -8.87 24.62 7.91
CA LEU A 127 -10.28 24.30 7.84
C LEU A 127 -10.90 25.20 6.75
N PRO A 128 -11.60 24.64 5.76
CA PRO A 128 -12.39 25.42 4.82
C PRO A 128 -13.23 26.46 5.55
N SER A 129 -13.25 27.68 5.04
CA SER A 129 -13.86 28.85 5.71
C SER A 129 -15.33 28.64 6.11
N PHE A 130 -16.06 27.79 5.39
CA PHE A 130 -17.46 27.45 5.71
C PHE A 130 -17.63 26.54 6.94
N MET A 131 -16.59 25.80 7.36
CA MET A 131 -16.63 24.96 8.58
C MET A 131 -16.18 25.73 9.83
N ILE A 132 -15.51 26.87 9.66
CA ILE A 132 -15.09 27.73 10.79
C ILE A 132 -16.31 28.33 11.51
N GLU A 133 -17.42 28.54 10.79
CA GLU A 133 -18.66 29.07 11.37
C GLU A 133 -19.44 28.05 12.22
N GLU A 134 -19.23 26.74 12.01
CA GLU A 134 -19.96 25.68 12.72
C GLU A 134 -19.21 25.11 13.95
N VAL A 135 -17.89 25.27 14.03
CA VAL A 135 -17.04 24.67 15.08
C VAL A 135 -16.79 25.61 16.28
N LEU A 136 -17.21 26.87 16.20
CA LEU A 136 -17.15 27.83 17.31
C LEU A 136 -18.45 27.82 18.15
N PHE A 137 -18.80 26.67 18.75
CA PHE A 137 -19.78 26.58 19.84
C PHE A 137 -19.37 25.55 20.89
#